data_AF-A0A5N4BWU8-F1
#
_entry.id   AF-A0A5N4BWU8-F1
#
_cell.length_a   1.000
_cell.length_b   1.000
_cell.length_c   1.000
_cell.angle_alpha   90.00
_cell.angle_beta   90.00
_cell.angle_gamma   90.00
#
_symmetry.space_group_name_H-M   'P 1'
#
loop_
_entity.id
_entity.type
_entity.pdbx_description
1 polymer ?
#
loop_
_entity_poly.entity_id
_entity_poly.type
_entity_poly.pdbx_seq_one_letter_code
_entity_poly.pdbx_strand_id
1 'polypeptide(L)'
;MMGGAFVLGGLADKLGRKRVLSMSLAVNASFASLSSFVQGYGSFLFCRLISGIGIGGALPIVFAYFSEFLSREKRGEHLSWLGIFWMTGGIYASAMAWSIIPHYGWGFSMGTNYHFHSWRVFVIVCALPCTISMVALKFMPESPRFLLEMGKHDEAWMILKHVHDTNMRAKGAPEKVFTVCNIKTPKQMDEFIEIQSSTGTWYQRWLVRFKTTFKQVWENALYCVMGPYRMNTLILAVVWFTMALR
;
A
#
# COMPACT_ATOMS: atom_id res chain seq x y z
N MET A 1 -4.45 -9.36 7.84
CA MET A 1 -4.68 -8.38 6.75
C MET A 1 -5.43 -7.13 7.24
N MET A 2 -6.61 -7.25 7.88
CA MET A 2 -7.39 -6.08 8.37
C MET A 2 -6.59 -5.12 9.26
N GLY A 3 -5.87 -5.63 10.28
CA GLY A 3 -5.08 -4.76 11.17
C GLY A 3 -3.99 -3.96 10.45
N GLY A 4 -3.41 -4.53 9.37
CA GLY A 4 -2.43 -3.83 8.55
C GLY A 4 -3.04 -2.70 7.73
N ALA A 5 -4.23 -2.92 7.17
CA ALA A 5 -4.96 -1.88 6.42
C ALA A 5 -5.26 -0.65 7.28
N PHE A 6 -5.73 -0.86 8.52
CA PHE A 6 -6.02 0.25 9.44
C PHE A 6 -4.75 1.02 9.83
N VAL A 7 -3.71 0.31 10.28
CA VAL A 7 -2.49 0.96 10.79
C VAL A 7 -1.70 1.63 9.66
N LEU A 8 -1.46 0.92 8.56
CA LEU A 8 -0.64 1.42 7.46
C LEU A 8 -1.41 2.40 6.56
N GLY A 9 -2.72 2.20 6.37
CA GLY A 9 -3.56 3.14 5.61
C GLY A 9 -3.57 4.52 6.26
N GLY A 10 -3.83 4.57 7.57
CA GLY A 10 -3.77 5.81 8.31
C GLY A 10 -2.38 6.46 8.40
N LEU A 11 -1.33 5.63 8.41
CA LEU A 11 0.04 6.11 8.34
C LEU A 11 0.37 6.73 6.96
N ALA A 12 -0.20 6.19 5.88
CA ALA A 12 0.00 6.65 4.51
C ALA A 12 -0.55 8.05 4.27
N ASP A 13 -1.64 8.41 4.95
CA ASP A 13 -2.23 9.75 4.86
C ASP A 13 -1.31 10.83 5.46
N LYS A 14 -0.44 10.50 6.43
CA LYS A 14 0.47 11.46 7.07
C LYS A 14 1.91 11.42 6.57
N LEU A 15 2.47 10.25 6.32
CA LEU A 15 3.90 10.12 5.94
C LEU A 15 4.14 10.16 4.43
N GLY A 16 3.07 10.14 3.64
CA GLY A 16 3.12 10.04 2.20
C GLY A 16 2.82 8.62 1.73
N ARG A 17 1.96 8.53 0.72
CA ARG A 17 1.44 7.26 0.21
C ARG A 17 2.53 6.40 -0.41
N LYS A 18 3.46 7.00 -1.17
CA LYS A 18 4.57 6.26 -1.79
C LYS A 18 5.50 5.71 -0.72
N ARG A 19 5.82 6.50 0.30
CA ARG A 19 6.74 6.11 1.38
C ARG A 19 6.20 4.93 2.18
N VAL A 20 4.94 4.99 2.59
CA VAL A 20 4.31 3.91 3.36
C VAL A 20 4.05 2.67 2.50
N LEU A 21 3.71 2.85 1.22
CA LEU A 21 3.62 1.73 0.28
C LEU A 21 4.97 1.02 0.10
N SER A 22 6.06 1.78 -0.06
CA SER A 22 7.41 1.22 -0.17
C SER A 22 7.83 0.47 1.10
N MET A 23 7.55 1.03 2.29
CA MET A 23 7.78 0.36 3.57
C MET A 23 6.97 -0.94 3.68
N SER A 24 5.70 -0.93 3.28
CA SER A 24 4.81 -2.10 3.33
C SER A 24 5.30 -3.22 2.41
N LEU A 25 5.74 -2.87 1.20
CA LEU A 25 6.36 -3.81 0.25
C LEU A 25 7.69 -4.36 0.76
N ALA A 26 8.53 -3.52 1.40
CA ALA A 26 9.80 -3.94 1.98
C ALA A 26 9.61 -4.91 3.15
N VAL A 27 8.64 -4.63 4.05
CA VAL A 27 8.26 -5.54 5.13
C VAL A 27 7.72 -6.84 4.54
N ASN A 28 6.84 -6.78 3.55
CA ASN A 28 6.33 -8.00 2.94
C ASN A 28 7.45 -8.84 2.30
N ALA A 29 8.31 -8.24 1.48
CA ALA A 29 9.39 -8.95 0.79
C ALA A 29 10.39 -9.56 1.78
N SER A 30 10.85 -8.80 2.77
CA SER A 30 11.83 -9.27 3.77
C SER A 30 11.27 -10.42 4.62
N PHE A 31 10.07 -10.28 5.17
CA PHE A 31 9.46 -11.32 6.01
C PHE A 31 8.97 -12.53 5.20
N ALA A 32 8.54 -12.34 3.94
CA ALA A 32 8.23 -13.45 3.05
C ALA A 32 9.50 -14.27 2.71
N SER A 33 10.60 -13.60 2.35
CA SER A 33 11.89 -14.29 2.13
C SER A 33 12.39 -14.96 3.39
N LEU A 34 12.32 -14.29 4.55
CA LEU A 34 12.73 -14.86 5.83
C LEU A 34 11.91 -16.10 6.21
N SER A 35 10.60 -16.10 5.92
CA SER A 35 9.74 -17.27 6.18
C SER A 35 10.21 -18.53 5.44
N SER A 36 10.91 -18.37 4.31
CA SER A 36 11.49 -19.49 3.55
C SER A 36 12.75 -20.09 4.20
N PHE A 37 13.42 -19.38 5.10
CA PHE A 37 14.60 -19.88 5.83
C PHE A 37 14.27 -20.44 7.21
N VAL A 38 13.12 -20.08 7.76
CA VAL A 38 12.73 -20.46 9.12
C VAL A 38 12.26 -21.92 9.18
N GLN A 39 12.81 -22.70 10.10
CA GLN A 39 12.49 -24.12 10.31
C GLN A 39 11.47 -24.37 11.44
N GLY A 40 11.31 -23.41 12.36
CA GLY A 40 10.34 -23.51 13.45
C GLY A 40 8.93 -23.12 12.99
N TYR A 41 7.92 -23.92 13.35
CA TYR A 41 6.53 -23.62 13.02
C TYR A 41 6.05 -22.28 13.60
N GLY A 42 6.38 -21.99 14.86
CA GLY A 42 6.00 -20.74 15.52
C GLY A 42 6.63 -19.50 14.88
N SER A 43 7.91 -19.55 14.58
CA SER A 43 8.62 -18.45 13.91
C SER A 43 8.19 -18.29 12.44
N PHE A 44 7.83 -19.39 11.76
CA PHE A 44 7.23 -19.35 10.43
C PHE A 44 5.88 -18.63 10.44
N LEU A 45 4.99 -18.99 11.38
CA LEU A 45 3.69 -18.33 11.55
C LEU A 45 3.84 -16.85 11.86
N PHE A 46 4.78 -16.48 12.75
CA PHE A 46 5.07 -15.09 13.07
C PHE A 46 5.52 -14.29 11.86
N CYS A 47 6.44 -14.83 11.05
CA CYS A 47 6.86 -14.17 9.79
C CYS A 47 5.68 -13.99 8.83
N ARG A 48 4.80 -14.99 8.72
CA ARG A 48 3.62 -14.95 7.86
C ARG A 48 2.61 -13.89 8.32
N LEU A 49 2.41 -13.75 9.63
CA LEU A 49 1.55 -12.72 10.20
C LEU A 49 2.06 -11.32 9.85
N ILE A 50 3.36 -11.05 10.01
CA ILE A 50 3.96 -9.76 9.68
C ILE A 50 3.89 -9.46 8.17
N SER A 51 4.24 -10.44 7.33
CA SER A 51 4.08 -10.32 5.87
C SER A 51 2.63 -10.02 5.47
N GLY A 52 1.66 -10.68 6.12
CA GLY A 52 0.23 -10.44 5.91
C GLY A 52 -0.27 -9.06 6.39
N ILE A 53 0.39 -8.44 7.37
CA ILE A 53 0.15 -7.04 7.76
C ILE A 53 0.66 -6.11 6.65
N GLY A 54 1.85 -6.36 6.10
CA GLY A 54 2.43 -5.57 5.00
C GLY A 54 1.55 -5.56 3.75
N ILE A 55 1.13 -6.73 3.27
CA ILE A 55 0.22 -6.83 2.11
C ILE A 55 -1.14 -6.19 2.41
N GLY A 56 -1.69 -6.42 3.61
CA GLY A 56 -2.98 -5.86 4.02
C GLY A 56 -2.99 -4.34 4.01
N GLY A 57 -1.87 -3.70 4.36
CA GLY A 57 -1.69 -2.25 4.27
C GLY A 57 -1.46 -1.73 2.85
N ALA A 58 -0.68 -2.46 2.05
CA ALA A 58 -0.31 -2.02 0.71
C ALA A 58 -1.53 -1.85 -0.21
N LEU A 59 -2.50 -2.77 -0.15
CA LEU A 59 -3.69 -2.76 -1.02
C LEU A 59 -4.46 -1.42 -1.02
N PRO A 60 -5.03 -0.95 0.10
CA PRO A 60 -5.78 0.31 0.12
C PRO A 60 -4.93 1.51 -0.30
N ILE A 61 -3.64 1.50 0.06
CA ILE A 61 -2.72 2.59 -0.29
C ILE A 61 -2.49 2.64 -1.81
N VAL A 62 -2.33 1.51 -2.48
CA VAL A 62 -2.17 1.46 -3.94
C VAL A 62 -3.42 2.00 -4.63
N PHE A 63 -4.61 1.56 -4.22
CA PHE A 63 -5.86 2.05 -4.80
C PHE A 63 -6.01 3.56 -4.61
N ALA A 64 -5.73 4.04 -3.40
CA ALA A 64 -5.79 5.47 -3.09
C ALA A 64 -4.76 6.26 -3.92
N TYR A 65 -3.49 5.84 -3.91
CA TYR A 65 -2.39 6.45 -4.66
C TYR A 65 -2.72 6.51 -6.16
N PHE A 66 -3.14 5.39 -6.76
CA PHE A 66 -3.48 5.34 -8.19
C PHE A 66 -4.68 6.23 -8.52
N SER A 67 -5.70 6.27 -7.66
CA SER A 67 -6.89 7.09 -7.88
C SER A 67 -6.63 8.60 -7.92
N GLU A 68 -5.49 9.07 -7.39
CA GLU A 68 -5.11 10.48 -7.36
C GLU A 68 -4.42 10.97 -8.64
N PHE A 69 -3.82 10.06 -9.41
CA PHE A 69 -3.23 10.38 -10.72
C PHE A 69 -4.25 10.28 -11.87
N LEU A 70 -5.41 9.69 -11.62
CA LEU A 70 -6.44 9.47 -12.63
C LEU A 70 -7.40 10.65 -12.76
N SER A 71 -7.74 11.00 -14.00
CA SER A 71 -8.84 11.93 -14.28
C SER A 71 -10.18 11.34 -13.85
N ARG A 72 -11.08 12.21 -13.35
CA ARG A 72 -12.38 11.85 -12.76
C ARG A 72 -13.24 10.98 -13.69
N GLU A 73 -13.16 11.20 -15.00
CA GLU A 73 -13.96 10.50 -16.02
C GLU A 73 -13.50 9.05 -16.25
N LYS A 74 -12.19 8.80 -16.26
CA LYS A 74 -11.61 7.47 -16.55
C LYS A 74 -11.20 6.70 -15.31
N ARG A 75 -11.50 7.24 -14.12
CA ARG A 75 -11.03 6.67 -12.86
C ARG A 75 -11.51 5.24 -12.66
N GLY A 76 -12.77 4.97 -12.98
CA GLY A 76 -13.37 3.63 -12.83
C GLY A 76 -12.71 2.58 -13.72
N GLU A 77 -12.51 2.90 -15.01
CA GLU A 77 -11.90 2.00 -15.99
C GLU A 77 -10.47 1.60 -15.57
N HIS A 78 -9.63 2.57 -15.24
CA HIS A 78 -8.26 2.31 -14.81
C HIS A 78 -8.19 1.57 -13.47
N LEU A 79 -9.12 1.81 -12.54
CA LEU A 79 -9.19 1.05 -11.30
C LEU A 79 -9.57 -0.41 -11.55
N SER A 80 -10.42 -0.67 -12.54
CA SER A 80 -10.71 -2.04 -12.99
C SER A 80 -9.50 -2.72 -13.61
N TRP A 81 -8.70 -2.01 -14.41
CA TRP A 81 -7.42 -2.51 -14.93
C TRP A 81 -6.46 -2.92 -13.79
N LEU A 82 -6.41 -2.14 -12.71
CA LEU A 82 -5.66 -2.49 -11.51
C LEU A 82 -6.17 -3.80 -10.86
N GLY A 83 -7.49 -4.02 -10.85
CA GLY A 83 -8.10 -5.27 -10.40
C GLY A 83 -7.72 -6.49 -11.25
N ILE A 84 -7.55 -6.32 -12.56
CA ILE A 84 -7.10 -7.41 -13.45
C ILE A 84 -5.69 -7.85 -13.07
N PHE A 85 -4.78 -6.92 -12.72
CA PHE A 85 -3.43 -7.26 -12.26
C PHE A 85 -3.42 -8.12 -11.00
N TRP A 86 -4.40 -7.94 -10.09
CA TRP A 86 -4.57 -8.82 -8.93
C TRP A 86 -4.87 -10.26 -9.36
N MET A 87 -5.80 -10.44 -10.29
CA MET A 87 -6.17 -11.77 -10.80
C MET A 87 -5.00 -12.42 -11.55
N THR A 88 -4.29 -11.65 -12.38
CA THR A 88 -3.08 -12.10 -13.07
C THR A 88 -1.99 -12.53 -12.08
N GLY A 89 -1.83 -11.83 -10.96
CA GLY A 89 -0.92 -12.23 -9.88
C GLY A 89 -1.30 -13.58 -9.27
N GLY A 90 -2.59 -13.87 -9.12
CA GLY A 90 -3.09 -15.18 -8.69
C GLY A 90 -2.78 -16.29 -9.70
N ILE A 91 -3.01 -16.03 -11.00
CA ILE A 91 -2.66 -16.97 -12.08
C ILE A 91 -1.16 -17.24 -12.10
N TYR A 92 -0.34 -16.19 -11.97
CA TYR A 92 1.11 -16.32 -11.88
C TYR A 92 1.52 -17.18 -10.68
N ALA A 93 0.95 -16.94 -9.49
CA ALA A 93 1.23 -17.75 -8.32
C ALA A 93 0.86 -19.22 -8.53
N SER A 94 -0.31 -19.52 -9.12
CA SER A 94 -0.72 -20.89 -9.44
C SER A 94 0.16 -21.56 -10.49
N ALA A 95 0.56 -20.83 -11.55
CA ALA A 95 1.45 -21.33 -12.59
C ALA A 95 2.85 -21.63 -12.03
N MET A 96 3.39 -20.74 -11.20
CA MET A 96 4.67 -20.98 -10.52
C MET A 96 4.57 -22.13 -9.52
N ALA A 97 3.46 -22.28 -8.80
CA ALA A 97 3.23 -23.42 -7.91
C ALA A 97 3.24 -24.73 -8.70
N TRP A 98 2.54 -24.79 -9.83
CA TRP A 98 2.51 -25.96 -10.69
C TRP A 98 3.87 -26.28 -11.32
N SER A 99 4.64 -25.26 -11.72
CA SER A 99 5.97 -25.44 -12.30
C SER A 99 7.05 -25.82 -11.26
N ILE A 100 6.92 -25.36 -10.02
CA ILE A 100 7.95 -25.53 -8.97
C ILE A 100 7.69 -26.76 -8.11
N ILE A 101 6.43 -27.18 -7.95
CA ILE A 101 6.05 -28.38 -7.19
C ILE A 101 5.99 -29.53 -8.21
N PRO A 102 7.07 -30.29 -8.43
CA PRO A 102 7.03 -31.39 -9.39
C PRO A 102 6.27 -32.55 -8.75
N HIS A 103 5.59 -33.36 -9.56
CA HIS A 103 5.05 -34.65 -9.14
C HIS A 103 6.12 -35.63 -8.61
N TYR A 104 7.41 -35.35 -8.84
CA TYR A 104 8.56 -36.11 -8.37
C TYR A 104 9.37 -35.26 -7.38
N GLY A 105 9.34 -35.65 -6.10
CA GLY A 105 9.95 -34.93 -4.98
C GLY A 105 11.43 -34.61 -5.14
N TRP A 106 11.73 -33.47 -5.75
CA TRP A 106 13.04 -32.82 -5.66
C TRP A 106 13.12 -32.08 -4.32
N GLY A 107 13.63 -32.78 -3.30
CA GLY A 107 14.12 -32.19 -2.07
C GLY A 107 15.64 -32.22 -2.07
N PHE A 108 16.29 -31.07 -2.26
CA PHE A 108 17.75 -30.99 -2.14
C PHE A 108 18.08 -30.94 -0.64
N SER A 109 18.57 -32.05 -0.09
CA SER A 109 19.05 -32.08 1.30
C SER A 109 20.51 -31.62 1.30
N MET A 110 20.76 -30.37 1.69
CA MET A 110 22.12 -29.91 1.94
C MET A 110 22.47 -30.22 3.41
N GLY A 111 23.00 -31.42 3.65
CA GLY A 111 23.40 -31.90 4.98
C GLY A 111 22.28 -32.49 5.85
N THR A 112 22.62 -32.88 7.09
CA THR A 112 21.82 -33.65 8.05
C THR A 112 20.67 -32.87 8.73
N ASN A 113 20.60 -31.53 8.56
CA ASN A 113 19.67 -30.67 9.32
C ASN A 113 18.83 -29.69 8.46
N TYR A 114 19.02 -29.62 7.14
CA TYR A 114 18.31 -28.67 6.27
C TYR A 114 17.66 -29.36 5.07
N HIS A 115 16.39 -29.73 5.24
CA HIS A 115 15.55 -30.19 4.12
C HIS A 115 14.97 -28.99 3.36
N PHE A 116 15.55 -28.65 2.20
CA PHE A 116 14.93 -27.69 1.28
C PHE A 116 13.75 -28.36 0.58
N HIS A 117 12.56 -28.17 1.14
CA HIS A 117 11.31 -28.53 0.49
C HIS A 117 11.00 -27.58 -0.68
N SER A 118 10.41 -28.09 -1.76
CA SER A 118 10.07 -27.33 -2.98
C SER A 118 9.18 -26.09 -2.72
N TRP A 119 8.38 -26.10 -1.64
CA TRP A 119 7.55 -24.96 -1.25
C TRP A 119 8.35 -23.73 -0.79
N ARG A 120 9.58 -23.91 -0.28
CA ARG A 120 10.46 -22.80 0.14
C ARG A 120 10.96 -22.01 -1.08
N VAL A 121 11.28 -22.72 -2.16
CA VAL A 121 11.66 -22.11 -3.45
C VAL A 121 10.47 -21.34 -4.02
N PHE A 122 9.27 -21.91 -3.96
CA PHE A 122 8.04 -21.21 -4.37
C PHE A 122 7.85 -19.87 -3.64
N VAL A 123 8.04 -19.84 -2.31
CA VAL A 123 7.91 -18.60 -1.52
C VAL A 123 8.93 -17.53 -1.94
N ILE A 124 10.17 -17.92 -2.25
CA ILE A 124 11.21 -16.98 -2.72
C ILE A 124 10.85 -16.43 -4.11
N VAL A 125 10.37 -17.30 -4.99
CA VAL A 125 9.93 -16.89 -6.33
C VAL A 125 8.76 -15.92 -6.26
N CYS A 126 7.79 -16.14 -5.36
CA CYS A 126 6.70 -15.19 -5.13
C CYS A 126 7.17 -13.85 -4.55
N ALA A 127 8.32 -13.80 -3.87
CA ALA A 127 8.88 -12.55 -3.36
C ALA A 127 9.51 -11.70 -4.47
N LEU A 128 9.95 -12.30 -5.59
CA LEU A 128 10.58 -11.58 -6.71
C LEU A 128 9.70 -10.44 -7.29
N PRO A 129 8.44 -10.66 -7.72
CA PRO A 129 7.62 -9.57 -8.24
C PRO A 129 7.35 -8.48 -7.20
N CYS A 130 7.31 -8.84 -5.91
CA CYS A 130 7.19 -7.85 -4.83
C CYS A 130 8.45 -6.95 -4.75
N THR A 131 9.64 -7.52 -4.89
CA THR A 131 10.89 -6.74 -4.91
C THR A 131 11.01 -5.86 -6.15
N ILE A 132 10.59 -6.35 -7.31
CA ILE A 132 10.56 -5.57 -8.56
C ILE A 132 9.61 -4.37 -8.40
N SER A 133 8.41 -4.60 -7.85
CA SER A 133 7.44 -3.54 -7.58
C SER A 133 8.00 -2.48 -6.61
N MET A 134 8.70 -2.89 -5.56
CA MET A 134 9.36 -1.97 -4.62
C MET A 134 10.40 -1.08 -5.31
N VAL A 135 11.18 -1.62 -6.25
CA VAL A 135 12.16 -0.86 -7.03
C VAL A 135 11.47 0.07 -8.02
N ALA A 136 10.46 -0.42 -8.75
CA ALA A 136 9.66 0.39 -9.67
C ALA A 136 9.03 1.60 -8.98
N LEU A 137 8.56 1.41 -7.74
CA LEU A 137 7.95 2.48 -6.95
C LEU A 137 8.93 3.61 -6.61
N LYS A 138 10.25 3.37 -6.56
CA LYS A 138 11.23 4.44 -6.33
C LYS A 138 11.23 5.48 -7.44
N PHE A 139 10.98 5.06 -8.69
CA PHE A 139 10.94 5.93 -9.87
C PHE A 139 9.65 6.75 -9.99
N MET A 140 8.60 6.38 -9.28
CA MET A 140 7.32 7.10 -9.33
C MET A 140 7.35 8.38 -8.47
N PRO A 141 6.69 9.48 -8.86
CA PRO A 141 6.59 10.69 -8.04
C PRO A 141 5.73 10.46 -6.78
N GLU A 142 5.74 11.39 -5.83
CA GLU A 142 4.78 11.36 -4.72
C GLU A 142 3.38 11.78 -5.23
N SER A 143 2.32 11.46 -4.49
CA SER A 143 0.97 11.90 -4.85
C SER A 143 0.87 13.44 -4.87
N PRO A 144 0.34 14.05 -5.95
CA PRO A 144 0.18 15.49 -6.04
C PRO A 144 -0.79 16.04 -4.99
N ARG A 145 -1.81 15.26 -4.61
CA ARG A 145 -2.77 15.65 -3.58
C ARG A 145 -2.12 15.69 -2.19
N PHE A 146 -1.31 14.69 -1.88
CA PHE A 146 -0.54 14.67 -0.62
C PHE A 146 0.42 15.85 -0.52
N LEU A 147 1.09 16.22 -1.61
CA LEU A 147 2.00 17.37 -1.63
C LEU A 147 1.29 18.70 -1.40
N LEU A 148 0.08 18.86 -1.94
CA LEU A 148 -0.75 20.05 -1.68
C LEU A 148 -1.20 20.11 -0.21
N GLU A 149 -1.58 18.98 0.39
CA GLU A 149 -1.94 18.89 1.81
C GLU A 149 -0.76 19.21 2.74
N MET A 150 0.46 18.86 2.33
CA MET A 150 1.70 19.18 3.04
C MET A 150 2.22 20.61 2.80
N GLY A 151 1.51 21.43 2.04
CA GLY A 151 1.92 22.81 1.72
C GLY A 151 3.08 22.93 0.72
N LYS A 152 3.52 21.82 0.10
CA LYS A 152 4.57 21.76 -0.93
C LYS A 152 4.00 22.04 -2.32
N HIS A 153 3.57 23.28 -2.52
CA HIS A 153 2.86 23.71 -3.73
C HIS A 153 3.70 23.58 -5.01
N ASP A 154 5.00 23.89 -4.95
CA ASP A 154 5.88 23.86 -6.12
C ASP A 154 6.13 22.42 -6.62
N GLU A 155 6.39 21.48 -5.70
CA GLU A 155 6.56 20.05 -6.02
C GLU A 155 5.27 19.47 -6.61
N ALA A 156 4.12 19.80 -6.01
CA ALA A 156 2.82 19.36 -6.51
C ALA A 156 2.55 19.89 -7.93
N TRP A 157 2.89 21.16 -8.19
CA TRP A 157 2.71 21.79 -9.49
C TRP A 157 3.58 21.15 -10.57
N MET A 158 4.86 20.87 -10.26
CA MET A 158 5.76 20.16 -11.18
C MET A 158 5.23 18.78 -11.58
N ILE A 159 4.71 18.01 -10.62
CA ILE A 159 4.17 16.68 -10.88
C ILE A 159 2.88 16.77 -11.69
N LEU A 160 1.98 17.72 -11.36
CA LEU A 160 0.76 17.94 -12.12
C LEU A 160 1.05 18.36 -13.57
N LYS A 161 2.03 19.24 -13.78
CA LYS A 161 2.49 19.63 -15.11
C LYS A 161 3.01 18.42 -15.88
N HIS A 162 3.86 17.60 -15.25
CA HIS A 162 4.39 16.39 -15.88
C HIS A 162 3.30 15.38 -16.28
N VAL A 163 2.32 15.16 -15.40
CA VAL A 163 1.17 14.28 -15.66
C VAL A 163 0.31 14.84 -16.78
N HIS A 164 0.08 16.15 -16.80
CA HIS A 164 -0.67 16.84 -17.84
C HIS A 164 0.02 16.77 -19.21
N ASP A 165 1.31 17.08 -19.27
CA ASP A 165 2.11 17.02 -20.50
C ASP A 165 2.10 15.61 -21.07
N THR A 166 2.23 14.58 -20.22
CA THR A 166 2.15 13.17 -20.62
C THR A 166 0.78 12.81 -21.17
N ASN A 167 -0.29 13.26 -20.50
CA ASN A 167 -1.67 13.01 -20.95
C ASN A 167 -2.03 13.75 -22.25
N MET A 168 -1.52 14.97 -22.44
CA MET A 168 -1.74 15.74 -23.67
C MET A 168 -0.92 15.19 -24.83
N ARG A 169 0.32 14.76 -24.59
CA ARG A 169 1.15 14.06 -25.59
C ARG A 169 0.50 12.76 -26.06
N ALA A 170 -0.17 12.03 -25.16
CA ALA A 170 -0.93 10.83 -25.50
C ALA A 170 -2.23 11.12 -26.29
N LYS A 171 -2.82 12.33 -26.14
CA LYS A 171 -4.04 12.74 -26.84
C LYS A 171 -3.80 13.48 -28.17
N GLY A 172 -2.57 13.93 -28.44
CA GLY A 172 -2.24 14.67 -29.67
C GLY A 172 -2.91 16.05 -29.78
N ALA A 173 -3.41 16.62 -28.69
CA ALA A 173 -4.11 17.91 -28.65
C ALA A 173 -3.19 19.04 -28.17
N PRO A 174 -3.37 20.30 -28.62
CA PRO A 174 -2.51 21.41 -28.23
C PRO A 174 -2.59 21.71 -26.73
N GLU A 175 -1.45 22.08 -26.17
CA GLU A 175 -1.17 22.33 -24.76
C GLU A 175 -2.13 23.40 -24.19
N LYS A 176 -3.20 22.98 -23.51
CA LYS A 176 -4.02 23.91 -22.71
C LYS A 176 -3.26 24.21 -21.42
N VAL A 177 -2.92 25.48 -21.21
CA VAL A 177 -2.26 25.96 -19.99
C VAL A 177 -3.19 25.71 -18.80
N PHE A 178 -2.74 24.91 -17.84
CA PHE A 178 -3.46 24.68 -16.60
C PHE A 178 -3.28 25.89 -15.68
N THR A 179 -4.28 26.77 -15.64
CA THR A 179 -4.34 27.85 -14.64
C THR A 179 -5.05 27.32 -13.39
N VAL A 180 -4.30 27.14 -12.30
CA VAL A 180 -4.88 26.74 -11.01
C VAL A 180 -5.51 27.99 -10.38
N CYS A 181 -6.83 28.13 -10.47
CA CYS A 181 -7.53 29.33 -9.98
C CYS A 181 -7.85 29.30 -8.47
N ASN A 182 -7.85 28.14 -7.81
CA ASN A 182 -8.16 28.05 -6.38
C ASN A 182 -7.70 26.70 -5.78
N ILE A 183 -6.90 26.74 -4.71
CA ILE A 183 -6.51 25.56 -3.94
C ILE A 183 -7.28 25.62 -2.61
N LYS A 184 -8.29 24.77 -2.44
CA LYS A 184 -8.94 24.59 -1.13
C LYS A 184 -8.06 23.69 -0.27
N THR A 185 -7.28 24.27 0.61
CA THR A 185 -6.55 23.54 1.65
C THR A 185 -7.53 23.11 2.76
N PRO A 186 -7.58 21.82 3.15
CA PRO A 186 -8.25 21.43 4.38
C PRO A 186 -7.50 22.03 5.59
N LYS A 187 -8.26 22.50 6.60
CA LYS A 187 -7.72 23.14 7.82
C LYS A 187 -6.64 22.27 8.49
N GLN A 188 -5.48 22.87 8.72
CA GLN A 188 -4.27 22.28 9.28
C GLN A 188 -4.44 22.01 10.78
N MET A 189 -4.55 20.74 11.18
CA MET A 189 -4.51 20.29 12.60
C MET A 189 -3.08 20.08 13.11
N ASP A 190 -2.06 20.34 12.27
CA ASP A 190 -0.66 19.99 12.52
C ASP A 190 0.11 21.01 13.37
N GLU A 191 -0.43 22.21 13.59
CA GLU A 191 0.24 23.28 14.34
C GLU A 191 0.50 22.90 15.82
N PHE A 192 -0.37 22.08 16.42
CA PHE A 192 -0.17 21.56 17.79
C PHE A 192 0.90 20.45 17.87
N ILE A 193 1.21 19.76 16.77
CA ILE A 193 2.14 18.62 16.74
C ILE A 193 3.59 19.12 16.66
N GLU A 194 3.82 20.27 16.01
CA GLU A 194 5.15 20.86 15.83
C GLU A 194 5.76 21.29 17.19
N ILE A 195 4.93 21.83 18.09
CA ILE A 195 5.33 22.33 19.41
C ILE A 195 5.82 21.22 20.36
N GLN A 196 5.23 20.01 20.32
CA GLN A 196 5.70 18.88 21.15
C GLN A 196 6.93 18.15 20.57
N SER A 197 7.23 18.35 19.28
CA SER A 197 8.25 17.57 18.57
C SER A 197 9.69 18.06 18.79
N SER A 198 9.87 19.28 19.30
CA SER A 198 11.20 19.88 19.52
C SER A 198 11.89 19.39 20.81
N THR A 199 11.15 18.86 21.78
CA THR A 199 11.65 18.69 23.16
C THR A 199 12.09 17.26 23.54
N GLY A 200 11.98 16.26 22.65
CA GLY A 200 12.13 14.83 23.02
C GLY A 200 13.20 14.01 22.27
N THR A 201 13.64 12.89 22.86
CA THR A 201 14.52 11.89 22.23
C THR A 201 13.84 11.26 21.01
N TRP A 202 14.60 10.71 20.05
CA TRP A 202 14.04 10.26 18.77
C TRP A 202 12.96 9.16 18.89
N TYR A 203 13.11 8.21 19.83
CA TYR A 203 12.10 7.18 20.09
C TYR A 203 10.81 7.76 20.69
N GLN A 204 10.91 8.75 21.57
CA GLN A 204 9.75 9.43 22.14
C GLN A 204 8.98 10.17 21.06
N ARG A 205 9.68 10.86 20.14
CA ARG A 205 9.07 11.48 18.96
C ARG A 205 8.34 10.46 18.09
N TRP A 206 8.96 9.30 17.85
CA TRP A 206 8.34 8.23 17.08
C TRP A 206 7.09 7.68 17.76
N LEU A 207 7.15 7.40 19.07
CA LEU A 207 6.00 6.91 19.85
C LEU A 207 4.86 7.92 19.92
N VAL A 208 5.15 9.21 20.12
CA VAL A 208 4.14 10.27 20.14
C VAL A 208 3.48 10.40 18.76
N ARG A 209 4.26 10.37 17.68
CA ARG A 209 3.73 10.36 16.30
C ARG A 209 2.89 9.12 16.02
N PHE A 210 3.35 7.94 16.43
CA PHE A 210 2.60 6.71 16.25
C PHE A 210 1.28 6.74 17.02
N LYS A 211 1.30 7.14 18.30
CA LYS A 211 0.11 7.19 19.17
C LYS A 211 -0.91 8.23 18.71
N THR A 212 -0.45 9.42 18.30
CA THR A 212 -1.35 10.46 17.77
C THR A 212 -1.94 10.08 16.42
N THR A 213 -1.13 9.48 15.53
CA THR A 213 -1.62 8.97 14.24
C THR A 213 -2.63 7.84 14.45
N PHE A 214 -2.32 6.87 15.31
CA PHE A 214 -3.25 5.80 15.65
C PHE A 214 -4.56 6.34 16.24
N LYS A 215 -4.48 7.33 17.14
CA LYS A 215 -5.67 7.98 17.70
C LYS A 215 -6.52 8.66 16.63
N GLN A 216 -5.91 9.39 15.70
CA GLN A 216 -6.64 10.08 14.63
C GLN A 216 -7.29 9.10 13.64
N VAL A 217 -6.60 8.00 13.33
CA VAL A 217 -7.15 6.91 12.50
C VAL A 217 -8.34 6.27 13.18
N TRP A 218 -8.22 6.05 14.49
CA TRP A 218 -9.31 5.52 15.32
C TRP A 218 -10.51 6.47 15.36
N GLU A 219 -10.27 7.78 15.49
CA GLU A 219 -11.32 8.80 15.45
C GLU A 219 -12.00 8.88 14.08
N ASN A 220 -11.25 8.80 12.98
CA ASN A 220 -11.81 8.73 11.63
C ASN A 220 -12.64 7.45 11.40
N ALA A 221 -12.15 6.31 11.89
CA ALA A 221 -12.90 5.06 11.84
C ALA A 221 -14.20 5.13 12.64
N LEU A 222 -14.15 5.69 13.86
CA LEU A 222 -15.32 5.93 14.68
C LEU A 222 -16.29 6.91 14.02
N TYR A 223 -15.78 7.94 13.32
CA TYR A 223 -16.61 8.89 12.58
C TYR A 223 -17.36 8.22 11.42
N CYS A 224 -16.75 7.27 10.71
CA CYS A 224 -17.43 6.49 9.67
C CYS A 224 -18.52 5.55 10.22
N VAL A 225 -18.38 5.09 11.47
CA VAL A 225 -19.31 4.15 12.13
C VAL A 225 -20.42 4.88 12.89
N MET A 226 -20.11 6.01 13.53
CA MET A 226 -21.01 6.76 14.41
C MET A 226 -21.50 8.08 13.81
N GLY A 227 -20.96 8.50 12.67
CA GLY A 227 -21.31 9.75 12.00
C GLY A 227 -22.53 9.65 11.06
N PRO A 228 -22.79 10.70 10.26
CA PRO A 228 -23.98 10.80 9.41
C PRO A 228 -24.04 9.74 8.29
N TYR A 229 -22.90 9.11 7.97
CA TYR A 229 -22.79 8.09 6.92
C TYR A 229 -22.97 6.65 7.43
N ARG A 230 -23.35 6.45 8.70
CA ARG A 230 -23.51 5.12 9.31
C ARG A 230 -24.35 4.15 8.47
N MET A 231 -25.44 4.62 7.87
CA MET A 231 -26.32 3.78 7.05
C MET A 231 -25.63 3.30 5.77
N ASN A 232 -24.87 4.16 5.10
CA ASN A 232 -24.12 3.79 3.91
C ASN A 232 -23.00 2.80 4.25
N THR A 233 -22.32 3.00 5.37
CA THR A 233 -21.29 2.07 5.87
C THR A 233 -21.88 0.69 6.19
N LEU A 234 -23.07 0.64 6.82
CA LEU A 234 -23.77 -0.60 7.12
C LEU A 234 -24.24 -1.32 5.85
N ILE A 235 -24.83 -0.60 4.89
CA ILE A 235 -25.26 -1.17 3.61
C ILE A 235 -24.06 -1.75 2.87
N LEU A 236 -22.95 -1.02 2.78
CA LEU A 236 -21.71 -1.51 2.17
C LEU A 236 -21.18 -2.75 2.90
N ALA A 237 -21.20 -2.77 4.24
CA ALA A 237 -20.78 -3.93 5.02
C ALA A 237 -21.64 -5.16 4.72
N VAL A 238 -22.97 -5.00 4.65
CA VAL A 238 -23.90 -6.09 4.29
C VAL A 238 -23.66 -6.59 2.87
N VAL A 239 -23.48 -5.70 1.90
CA VAL A 239 -23.19 -6.07 0.50
C VAL A 239 -21.87 -6.85 0.42
N TRP A 240 -20.83 -6.39 1.12
CA TRP A 240 -19.55 -7.09 1.16
C TRP A 240 -19.65 -8.44 1.86
N PHE A 241 -20.40 -8.54 2.96
CA PHE A 241 -20.57 -9.80 3.68
C PHE A 241 -21.36 -10.83 2.88
N THR A 242 -22.40 -10.38 2.17
CA THR A 242 -23.22 -11.25 1.30
C THR A 242 -22.46 -11.69 0.06
N MET A 243 -21.60 -10.85 -0.52
CA MET A 243 -20.71 -11.26 -1.62
C MET A 243 -19.58 -12.18 -1.18
N ALA A 244 -19.06 -12.02 0.05
CA ALA A 244 -18.00 -12.89 0.58
C ALA A 244 -18.49 -14.30 0.99
N LEU A 245 -19.80 -14.47 1.21
CA LEU A 245 -20.44 -15.74 1.56
C LEU A 245 -20.81 -16.60 0.34
N ARG A 246 -20.48 -16.15 -0.87
CA ARG A 246 -20.78 -16.83 -2.14
C ARG A 246 -19.51 -17.32 -2.82
#